data_AF-A0A9P6Q6Q1-F1
#
_entry.id   AF-A0A9P6Q6Q1-F1
#
_cell.length_a   1.000
_cell.length_b   1.000
_cell.length_c   1.000
_cell.angle_alpha   90.00
_cell.angle_beta   90.00
_cell.angle_gamma   90.00
#
_symmetry.space_group_name_H-M   'P 1'
#
loop_
_entity.id
_entity.type
_entity.pdbx_description
1 polymer ?
#
loop_
_entity_poly.entity_id
_entity_poly.type
_entity_poly.pdbx_seq_one_letter_code
_entity_poly.pdbx_strand_id
1 'polypeptide(L)'
;MDHCKETGNRLRIECHFDDPADQTNEEIVLQLPTFRSCLRVKAIESRRFAHFMSTNIFIALFSGILLVWRRRKLAAAQYRRMARRIGLV
;
A
#
# COMPACT_ATOMS: atom_id res chain seq x y z
N MET A 1 6.62 16.07 -23.06
CA MET A 1 6.27 15.39 -21.78
C MET A 1 7.11 15.92 -20.61
N ASP A 2 7.64 17.16 -20.70
CA ASP A 2 8.62 17.69 -19.75
C ASP A 2 8.04 18.67 -18.71
N HIS A 3 6.77 19.05 -18.84
CA HIS A 3 6.12 20.05 -17.97
C HIS A 3 5.86 19.59 -16.52
N CYS A 4 6.05 18.31 -16.16
CA CYS A 4 5.82 17.82 -14.78
C CYS A 4 7.00 18.03 -13.82
N LYS A 5 8.22 18.24 -14.35
CA LYS A 5 9.44 18.28 -13.52
C LYS A 5 9.59 19.63 -12.80
N GLU A 6 9.11 20.71 -13.44
CA GLU A 6 9.20 22.08 -12.93
C GLU A 6 8.11 22.40 -11.90
N THR A 7 6.93 21.78 -12.00
CA THR A 7 5.77 22.01 -11.12
C THR A 7 5.69 21.08 -9.91
N GLY A 8 6.80 20.44 -9.55
CA GLY A 8 6.85 19.53 -8.41
C GLY A 8 5.88 18.36 -8.55
N ASN A 9 5.86 17.70 -9.71
CA ASN A 9 5.11 16.47 -9.97
C ASN A 9 3.57 16.64 -10.08
N ARG A 10 3.09 17.87 -10.26
CA ARG A 10 1.67 18.21 -10.44
C ARG A 10 1.40 18.71 -11.85
N LEU A 11 0.43 18.10 -12.54
CA LEU A 11 -0.08 18.57 -13.83
C LEU A 11 -1.23 19.52 -13.58
N ARG A 12 -1.18 20.71 -14.15
CA ARG A 12 -2.34 21.60 -14.21
C ARG A 12 -3.38 20.98 -15.15
N ILE A 13 -4.62 20.89 -14.72
CA ILE A 13 -5.71 20.37 -15.56
C ILE A 13 -6.19 21.54 -16.43
N GLU A 14 -6.05 21.42 -17.74
CA GLU A 14 -6.66 22.34 -18.71
C GLU A 14 -8.00 21.74 -19.14
N CYS A 15 -9.10 22.33 -18.69
CA CYS A 15 -10.44 21.96 -19.12
C CYS A 15 -10.74 22.69 -20.43
N HIS A 16 -10.76 21.98 -21.55
CA HIS A 16 -11.38 22.48 -22.77
C HIS A 16 -12.88 22.19 -22.70
N PHE A 17 -13.68 23.25 -22.52
CA PHE A 17 -15.13 23.18 -22.66
C PHE A 17 -15.45 23.33 -24.16
N ASP A 18 -15.76 22.23 -24.83
CA ASP A 18 -16.41 22.26 -26.14
C ASP A 18 -17.92 22.15 -25.90
N ASP A 19 -18.61 23.27 -25.73
CA ASP A 19 -20.07 23.31 -25.94
C ASP A 19 -20.52 24.63 -26.60
N PRO A 20 -21.35 24.57 -27.66
CA PRO A 20 -21.62 25.69 -28.55
C PRO A 20 -22.91 26.43 -28.16
N ALA A 21 -23.18 26.66 -26.88
CA ALA A 21 -24.25 27.58 -26.47
C ALA A 21 -24.18 27.91 -24.99
N ASP A 22 -24.34 29.20 -24.75
CA ASP A 22 -24.97 29.81 -23.59
C ASP A 22 -24.11 30.28 -22.41
N GLN A 23 -24.09 31.60 -22.31
CA GLN A 23 -23.65 32.41 -21.19
C GLN A 23 -24.65 32.21 -20.07
N THR A 24 -24.25 31.60 -18.96
CA THR A 24 -24.72 31.83 -17.56
C THR A 24 -24.53 30.55 -16.76
N ASN A 25 -23.36 30.37 -16.17
CA ASN A 25 -23.16 29.53 -14.97
C ASN A 25 -21.74 29.74 -14.44
N GLU A 26 -21.42 30.98 -14.06
CA GLU A 26 -20.14 31.34 -13.42
C GLU A 26 -19.96 30.64 -12.06
N GLU A 27 -21.03 30.09 -11.49
CA GLU A 27 -21.04 29.45 -10.17
C GLU A 27 -20.71 27.94 -10.20
N ILE A 28 -20.73 27.32 -11.40
CA ILE A 28 -20.35 25.89 -11.60
C ILE A 28 -18.89 25.78 -12.06
N VAL A 29 -18.07 26.82 -11.85
CA VAL A 29 -16.66 26.63 -11.52
C VAL A 29 -16.58 26.11 -10.07
N LEU A 30 -17.35 25.05 -9.80
CA LEU A 30 -17.26 24.21 -8.62
C LEU A 30 -15.79 23.85 -8.46
N GLN A 31 -15.34 23.80 -7.21
CA GLN A 31 -13.98 23.57 -6.73
C GLN A 31 -13.34 22.27 -7.24
N LEU A 32 -13.18 22.11 -8.55
CA LEU A 32 -12.50 20.99 -9.15
C LEU A 32 -11.00 21.21 -8.92
N PRO A 33 -10.28 20.19 -8.43
CA PRO A 33 -8.86 20.32 -8.14
C PRO A 33 -8.13 20.73 -9.42
N THR A 34 -7.57 21.94 -9.43
CA THR A 34 -6.83 22.53 -10.56
C THR A 34 -5.56 21.78 -10.94
N PHE A 35 -5.16 20.80 -10.12
CA PHE A 35 -3.96 20.00 -10.29
C PHE A 35 -4.24 18.50 -10.14
N ARG A 36 -3.75 17.69 -11.09
CA ARG A 36 -3.71 16.23 -11.03
C ARG A 36 -2.28 15.75 -10.76
N SER A 37 -2.10 14.65 -10.06
CA SER A 37 -0.80 13.99 -9.97
C SER A 37 -0.35 13.50 -11.36
N CYS A 38 0.91 13.74 -11.70
CA CYS A 38 1.46 13.29 -12.98
C CYS A 38 1.46 11.76 -13.06
N LEU A 39 1.17 11.17 -14.22
CA LEU A 39 1.07 9.70 -14.39
C LEU A 39 2.36 8.97 -13.94
N ARG A 40 3.52 9.60 -14.12
CA ARG A 40 4.82 9.09 -13.65
C ARG A 40 4.91 8.98 -12.13
N VAL A 41 4.27 9.90 -11.41
CA VAL A 41 4.24 9.94 -9.94
C VAL A 41 3.37 8.82 -9.42
N LYS A 42 2.23 8.57 -10.06
CA LYS A 42 1.35 7.44 -9.74
C LYS A 42 2.08 6.10 -9.86
N ALA A 43 2.92 5.92 -10.89
CA ALA A 43 3.70 4.69 -11.08
C ALA A 43 4.87 4.53 -10.08
N ILE A 44 5.53 5.64 -9.71
CA ILE A 44 6.61 5.61 -8.71
C ILE A 44 6.03 5.37 -7.30
N GLU A 45 4.91 6.01 -7.00
CA GLU A 45 4.18 5.87 -5.74
C GLU A 45 3.62 4.46 -5.59
N SER A 46 3.04 3.88 -6.64
CA SER A 46 2.57 2.49 -6.60
C SER A 46 3.71 1.50 -6.35
N ARG A 47 4.90 1.73 -6.91
CA ARG A 47 6.08 0.89 -6.66
C ARG A 47 6.57 0.99 -5.21
N ARG A 48 6.59 2.19 -4.64
CA ARG A 48 6.94 2.41 -3.21
C ARG A 48 5.92 1.78 -2.29
N PHE A 49 4.64 1.94 -2.60
CA PHE A 49 3.55 1.32 -1.85
C PHE A 49 3.62 -0.21 -1.92
N ALA A 50 3.87 -0.79 -3.10
CA ALA A 50 4.06 -2.22 -3.27
C ALA A 50 5.22 -2.75 -2.43
N HIS A 51 6.35 -2.03 -2.38
CA HIS A 51 7.51 -2.41 -1.55
C HIS A 51 7.18 -2.38 -0.05
N PHE A 52 6.45 -1.35 0.40
CA PHE A 52 6.02 -1.28 1.79
C PHE A 52 5.07 -2.43 2.14
N MET A 53 4.11 -2.70 1.28
CA MET A 53 3.13 -3.78 1.48
C MET A 53 3.80 -5.15 1.48
N SER A 54 4.72 -5.42 0.54
CA SER A 54 5.44 -6.69 0.46
C SER A 54 6.29 -6.92 1.70
N THR A 55 6.93 -5.88 2.24
CA THR A 55 7.75 -5.97 3.46
C THR A 55 6.88 -6.32 4.67
N ASN A 56 5.72 -5.68 4.82
CA ASN A 56 4.79 -5.98 5.91
C ASN A 56 4.23 -7.41 5.82
N ILE A 57 3.84 -7.86 4.62
CA ILE A 57 3.36 -9.23 4.40
C ILE A 57 4.46 -10.24 4.74
N PHE A 58 5.69 -9.97 4.31
CA PHE A 58 6.84 -10.82 4.64
C PHE A 58 7.05 -10.93 6.15
N ILE A 59 7.07 -9.81 6.87
CA ILE A 59 7.21 -9.82 8.34
C ILE A 59 6.06 -10.58 8.99
N ALA A 60 4.82 -10.36 8.55
CA ALA A 60 3.64 -11.06 9.08
C ALA A 60 3.76 -12.58 8.90
N LEU A 61 4.11 -13.05 7.70
CA LEU A 61 4.33 -14.46 7.41
C LEU A 61 5.47 -15.05 8.26
N PHE A 62 6.62 -14.38 8.33
CA PHE A 62 7.75 -14.84 9.13
C PHE A 62 7.40 -14.94 10.62
N SER A 63 6.66 -13.96 11.14
CA SER A 63 6.21 -13.99 12.54
C SER A 63 5.28 -15.18 12.80
N GLY A 64 4.35 -15.47 11.88
CA GLY A 64 3.46 -16.62 11.97
C GLY A 64 4.23 -17.95 11.95
N ILE A 65 5.18 -18.10 11.02
CA ILE A 65 6.03 -19.29 10.92
C ILE A 65 6.84 -19.51 12.20
N LEU A 66 7.47 -18.44 12.73
CA LEU A 66 8.23 -18.52 13.96
C LEU A 66 7.37 -18.90 15.17
N LEU A 67 6.14 -18.37 15.26
CA LEU A 67 5.20 -18.74 16.32
C LEU A 67 4.80 -20.22 16.24
N VAL A 68 4.47 -20.71 15.04
CA VAL A 68 4.13 -22.13 14.84
C VAL A 68 5.32 -23.02 15.18
N TRP A 69 6.52 -22.67 14.72
CA TRP A 69 7.74 -23.41 15.04
C TRP A 69 8.02 -23.44 16.54
N ARG A 70 7.90 -22.28 17.22
CA ARG A 70 8.08 -22.17 18.67
C ARG A 70 7.05 -23.01 19.42
N ARG A 71 5.78 -22.98 19.02
CA ARG A 71 4.72 -23.81 19.61
C ARG A 71 5.02 -25.30 19.46
N ARG A 72 5.44 -25.74 18.27
CA ARG A 72 5.84 -27.14 18.04
C ARG A 72 7.01 -27.57 18.92
N LYS A 73 8.03 -26.71 19.05
CA LYS A 73 9.18 -26.97 19.91
C LYS A 73 8.80 -27.07 21.39
N LEU A 74 7.92 -26.19 21.86
CA LEU A 74 7.41 -26.21 23.24
C LEU A 74 6.56 -27.46 23.52
N ALA A 75 5.68 -27.83 22.59
CA ALA A 75 4.89 -29.05 22.70
C ALA A 75 5.79 -30.29 22.80
N ALA A 76 6.78 -30.42 21.92
CA ALA A 76 7.75 -31.51 21.98
C ALA A 76 8.51 -31.56 23.32
N ALA A 77 8.86 -30.41 23.89
CA ALA A 77 9.49 -30.33 25.21
C ALA A 77 8.54 -30.76 26.33
N GLN A 78 7.25 -30.42 26.25
CA GLN A 78 6.22 -30.87 27.21
C GLN A 78 6.01 -32.39 27.14
N TYR A 79 5.92 -32.97 25.93
CA TYR A 79 5.82 -34.42 25.76
C TYR A 79 7.00 -35.15 26.40
N ARG A 80 8.24 -34.66 26.22
CA ARG A 80 9.43 -35.23 26.88
C ARG A 80 9.35 -35.15 28.40
N ARG A 81 8.81 -34.06 28.95
CA ARG A 81 8.61 -33.91 30.41
C ARG A 81 7.54 -34.87 30.93
N MET A 82 6.46 -35.08 30.19
CA MET A 82 5.41 -36.06 30.55
C MET A 82 5.94 -37.49 30.45
N ALA A 83 6.68 -37.84 29.40
CA ALA A 83 7.29 -39.16 29.23
C ALA A 83 8.20 -39.53 30.41
N ARG A 84 9.04 -38.58 30.86
CA ARG A 84 9.86 -38.74 32.08
C ARG A 84 9.05 -38.95 33.35
N ARG A 85 7.86 -38.35 33.47
CA ARG A 85 6.99 -38.54 34.65
C ARG A 85 6.30 -39.90 34.65
N ILE A 86 6.04 -40.47 33.48
CA ILE A 86 5.37 -41.77 33.32
C ILE A 86 6.39 -42.92 33.26
N GLY A 87 7.70 -42.61 33.28
CA GLY A 87 8.78 -43.62 33.29
C GLY A 87 9.05 -44.25 31.91
N LEU A 88 8.47 -43.69 30.85
CA LEU A 88 8.77 -44.07 29.47
C LEU A 88 10.02 -43.31 29.04
N VAL A 89 11.19 -43.94 29.20
CA VAL A 89 12.48 -43.49 28.65
C VAL A 89 12.61 -43.96 27.21
#